data_AF-A0A317K7N9-F1
#
_entry.id   AF-A0A317K7N9-F1
#
_cell.length_a   1.000
_cell.length_b   1.000
_cell.length_c   1.000
_cell.angle_alpha   90.00
_cell.angle_beta   90.00
_cell.angle_gamma   90.00
#
_symmetry.space_group_name_H-M   'P 1'
#
loop_
_entity.id
_entity.type
_entity.pdbx_description
1 polymer ?
#
loop_
_entity_poly.entity_id
_entity_poly.type
_entity_poly.pdbx_seq_one_letter_code
_entity_poly.pdbx_strand_id
1 'polypeptide(L)'
;MVTLVRCSGSLAGLGRYRRRRRETEELIVQATTVVNLKGHRGDPAYADVVYVGRAMYRGGWRLPASPLSSPYRPGPDGSRDEVLEKYRAYLLGRPDLLALLPELRGSRLGCWCVPERCHAEVIAELADSPPPTTARPADSR
;
A
#
# COMPACT_ATOMS: atom_id res chain seq x y z
N MET A 1 -2.46 67.73 -45.98
CA MET A 1 -3.37 66.67 -45.47
C MET A 1 -2.55 65.83 -44.48
N VAL A 2 -2.53 66.15 -43.18
CA VAL A 2 -3.59 66.01 -42.18
C VAL A 2 -3.81 64.53 -41.80
N THR A 3 -3.12 64.16 -40.70
CA THR A 3 -3.64 63.37 -39.57
C THR A 3 -3.18 61.92 -39.40
N LEU A 4 -2.32 61.79 -38.38
CA LEU A 4 -2.14 60.65 -37.48
C LEU A 4 -3.48 60.05 -37.03
N VAL A 5 -3.60 58.71 -37.06
CA VAL A 5 -4.42 58.02 -36.05
C VAL A 5 -3.53 57.07 -35.29
N ARG A 6 -3.18 57.51 -34.08
CA ARG A 6 -2.74 56.65 -32.99
C ARG A 6 -3.96 55.85 -32.53
N CYS A 7 -3.88 54.53 -32.61
CA CYS A 7 -4.74 53.69 -31.78
C CYS A 7 -3.96 53.32 -30.51
N SER A 8 -4.16 54.13 -29.49
CA SER A 8 -3.90 53.78 -28.10
C SER A 8 -4.99 52.84 -27.61
N GLY A 9 -4.66 51.57 -27.41
CA GLY A 9 -5.47 50.58 -26.72
C GLY A 9 -4.65 49.92 -25.63
N SER A 10 -4.74 50.48 -24.43
CA SER A 10 -4.31 49.86 -23.18
C SER A 10 -5.33 48.78 -22.79
N LEU A 11 -4.86 47.61 -22.36
CA LEU A 11 -5.14 47.03 -21.03
C LEU A 11 -4.85 45.51 -21.03
N ALA A 12 -3.95 45.15 -20.11
CA ALA A 12 -3.95 43.94 -19.29
C ALA A 12 -4.66 42.68 -19.82
N GLY A 13 -3.87 41.63 -20.07
CA GLY A 13 -4.37 40.28 -20.29
C GLY A 13 -3.32 39.24 -19.92
N LEU A 14 -3.14 39.02 -18.61
CA LEU A 14 -2.41 37.89 -18.05
C LEU A 14 -3.03 36.58 -18.56
N GLY A 15 -2.45 36.00 -19.62
CA GLY A 15 -2.88 34.73 -20.20
C GLY A 15 -1.88 33.61 -19.96
N ARG A 16 -1.48 33.40 -18.70
CA ARG A 16 -0.76 32.19 -18.27
C ARG A 16 -1.65 30.98 -18.52
N TYR A 17 -1.45 30.28 -19.64
CA TYR A 17 -2.00 28.93 -19.82
C TYR A 17 -0.99 27.96 -20.43
N ARG A 18 0.24 27.97 -19.86
CA ARG A 18 1.12 26.80 -19.87
C ARG A 18 0.97 26.05 -18.54
N ARG A 19 -0.22 25.51 -18.30
CA ARG A 19 -0.48 24.53 -17.25
C ARG A 19 -0.95 23.22 -17.89
N ARG A 20 -0.17 22.75 -18.87
CA ARG A 20 -0.27 21.40 -19.42
C ARG A 20 0.89 20.62 -18.79
N ARG A 21 0.58 19.52 -18.08
CA ARG A 21 1.49 18.60 -17.35
C ARG A 21 1.77 18.88 -15.87
N ARG A 22 0.74 18.97 -15.02
CA ARG A 22 0.87 18.61 -13.59
C ARG A 22 -0.33 17.84 -13.02
N GLU A 23 -1.20 17.31 -13.88
CA GLU A 23 -2.48 16.70 -13.48
C GLU A 23 -2.64 15.23 -13.94
N THR A 24 -1.57 14.59 -14.41
CA THR A 24 -1.58 13.18 -14.83
C THR A 24 -0.32 12.42 -14.38
N GLU A 25 0.17 12.75 -13.19
CA GLU A 25 1.20 11.98 -12.46
C GLU A 25 0.73 11.68 -11.04
N GLU A 26 -0.58 11.73 -10.79
CA GLU A 26 -1.16 10.75 -9.87
C GLU A 26 -1.07 9.41 -10.59
N LEU A 27 0.09 8.78 -10.43
CA LEU A 27 0.28 7.36 -10.58
C LEU A 27 -0.96 6.69 -9.98
N ILE A 28 -1.73 5.98 -10.80
CA ILE A 28 -2.80 5.10 -10.31
C ILE A 28 -2.09 4.04 -9.48
N VAL A 29 -1.88 4.29 -8.19
CA VAL A 29 -1.35 3.28 -7.28
C VAL A 29 -2.44 2.23 -7.22
N GLN A 30 -2.14 1.07 -7.80
CA GLN A 30 -3.06 -0.06 -7.77
C GLN A 30 -3.33 -0.44 -6.32
N ALA A 31 -4.50 -0.98 -6.03
CA ALA A 31 -4.80 -1.50 -4.70
C ALA A 31 -3.87 -2.67 -4.37
N THR A 32 -3.47 -2.77 -3.11
CA THR A 32 -2.72 -3.93 -2.63
C THR A 32 -3.63 -5.15 -2.67
N THR A 33 -3.20 -6.23 -3.30
CA THR A 33 -4.03 -7.44 -3.48
C THR A 33 -3.45 -8.64 -2.77
N VAL A 34 -4.28 -9.64 -2.48
CA VAL A 34 -3.86 -10.87 -1.80
C VAL A 34 -4.10 -12.07 -2.70
N VAL A 35 -3.07 -12.90 -2.88
CA VAL A 35 -3.10 -14.06 -3.78
C VAL A 35 -2.67 -15.34 -3.07
N ASN A 36 -3.21 -16.47 -3.55
CA ASN A 36 -2.83 -17.79 -3.08
C ASN A 36 -1.53 -18.25 -3.74
N LEU A 37 -0.58 -18.75 -2.96
CA LEU A 37 0.67 -19.33 -3.47
C LEU A 37 0.62 -20.85 -3.70
N LYS A 38 -0.46 -21.54 -3.31
CA LYS A 38 -0.60 -22.99 -3.55
C LYS A 38 -0.52 -23.29 -5.05
N GLY A 39 0.38 -24.20 -5.44
CA GLY A 39 0.54 -24.62 -6.83
C GLY A 39 1.39 -23.70 -7.72
N HIS A 40 1.69 -22.48 -7.30
CA HIS A 40 2.41 -21.49 -8.12
C HIS A 40 3.92 -21.46 -7.88
N ARG A 41 4.53 -22.61 -7.56
CA ARG A 41 5.97 -22.69 -7.30
C ARG A 41 6.75 -22.55 -8.59
N GLY A 42 7.57 -21.50 -8.69
CA GLY A 42 8.38 -21.24 -9.89
C GLY A 42 7.56 -20.74 -11.08
N ASP A 43 6.31 -20.34 -10.85
CA ASP A 43 5.45 -19.74 -11.85
C ASP A 43 5.93 -18.29 -12.15
N PRO A 44 6.35 -17.97 -13.38
CA PRO A 44 6.78 -16.62 -13.73
C PRO A 44 5.70 -15.56 -13.50
N ALA A 45 4.41 -15.92 -13.53
CA ALA A 45 3.31 -15.00 -13.29
C ALA A 45 3.15 -14.60 -11.80
N TYR A 46 3.93 -15.22 -10.91
CA TYR A 46 3.97 -14.94 -9.47
C TYR A 46 5.34 -14.41 -9.02
N ALA A 47 6.24 -14.09 -9.95
CA ALA A 47 7.58 -13.61 -9.64
C ALA A 47 7.58 -12.25 -8.90
N ASP A 48 6.51 -11.47 -9.06
CA ASP A 48 6.27 -10.17 -8.43
C ASP A 48 5.56 -10.27 -7.06
N VAL A 49 5.15 -11.46 -6.64
CA VAL A 49 4.35 -11.63 -5.43
C VAL A 49 5.23 -11.57 -4.19
N VAL A 50 4.93 -10.61 -3.31
CA VAL A 50 5.62 -10.43 -2.02
C VAL A 50 5.05 -11.41 -1.01
N TYR A 51 5.89 -12.32 -0.54
CA TYR A 51 5.48 -13.34 0.40
C TYR A 51 5.49 -12.80 1.86
N VAL A 52 4.34 -12.88 2.54
CA VAL A 52 4.13 -12.32 3.89
C VAL A 52 3.79 -13.38 4.95
N GLY A 53 3.93 -14.67 4.62
CA GLY A 53 3.53 -15.78 5.47
C GLY A 53 4.60 -16.25 6.47
N ARG A 54 4.22 -17.26 7.26
CA ARG A 54 5.14 -18.03 8.13
C ARG A 54 6.00 -18.99 7.32
N ALA A 55 7.25 -19.17 7.73
CA ALA A 55 8.26 -20.00 7.05
C ALA A 55 7.67 -21.29 6.44
N MET A 56 8.01 -21.55 5.18
CA MET A 56 7.54 -22.69 4.41
C MET A 56 8.69 -23.40 3.71
N TYR A 57 8.96 -24.62 4.18
CA TYR A 57 10.00 -25.50 3.64
C TYR A 57 9.43 -26.79 3.01
N ARG A 58 8.11 -26.85 2.83
CA ARG A 58 7.39 -28.03 2.32
C ARG A 58 7.02 -27.84 0.86
N GLY A 59 6.86 -28.95 0.11
CA GLY A 59 6.42 -28.91 -1.29
C GLY A 59 7.43 -28.26 -2.24
N GLY A 60 8.72 -28.34 -1.92
CA GLY A 60 9.79 -27.73 -2.71
C GLY A 60 9.95 -26.22 -2.52
N TRP A 61 9.16 -25.59 -1.66
CA TRP A 61 9.35 -24.20 -1.25
C TRP A 61 10.49 -24.08 -0.25
N ARG A 62 11.21 -22.96 -0.28
CA ARG A 62 12.24 -22.58 0.69
C ARG A 62 12.09 -21.10 1.04
N LEU A 63 10.94 -20.76 1.63
CA LEU A 63 10.60 -19.39 1.98
C LEU A 63 10.82 -19.17 3.49
N PRO A 64 11.71 -18.25 3.91
CA PRO A 64 11.86 -17.89 5.31
C PRO A 64 10.61 -17.14 5.81
N ALA A 65 10.38 -17.11 7.13
CA ALA A 65 9.25 -16.35 7.67
C ALA A 65 9.40 -14.86 7.37
N SER A 66 8.31 -14.24 6.91
CA SER A 66 8.26 -12.78 6.76
C SER A 66 8.22 -12.11 8.13
N PRO A 67 8.84 -10.91 8.30
CA PRO A 67 8.65 -10.08 9.49
C PRO A 67 7.18 -9.79 9.80
N LEU A 68 6.34 -9.72 8.76
CA LEU A 68 4.90 -9.48 8.87
C LEU A 68 4.09 -10.77 9.04
N SER A 69 4.72 -11.93 9.25
CA SER A 69 3.98 -13.16 9.47
C SER A 69 3.16 -13.10 10.77
N SER A 70 1.93 -13.62 10.74
CA SER A 70 1.09 -13.63 11.94
C SER A 70 1.62 -14.62 12.99
N PRO A 71 1.83 -14.17 14.25
CA PRO A 71 2.22 -15.05 15.36
C PRO A 71 1.06 -15.93 15.82
N TYR A 72 -0.18 -15.56 15.48
CA TYR A 72 -1.39 -16.25 15.89
C TYR A 72 -1.83 -17.31 14.87
N ARG A 73 -2.54 -18.32 15.35
CA ARG A 73 -3.02 -19.48 14.60
C ARG A 73 -4.49 -19.71 14.89
N PRO A 74 -5.35 -19.74 13.86
CA PRO A 74 -6.73 -20.15 14.06
C PRO A 74 -6.81 -21.58 14.59
N GLY A 75 -7.76 -21.82 15.49
CA GLY A 75 -7.82 -23.00 16.35
C GLY A 75 -7.22 -22.68 17.72
N PRO A 76 -5.90 -22.83 17.92
CA PRO A 76 -5.26 -22.61 19.22
C PRO A 76 -5.49 -21.21 19.80
N ASP A 77 -5.46 -20.18 18.95
CA ASP A 77 -5.58 -18.78 19.38
C ASP A 77 -6.99 -18.19 19.17
N GLY A 78 -7.97 -19.04 18.83
CA GLY A 78 -9.36 -18.64 18.60
C GLY A 78 -9.86 -18.88 17.17
N SER A 79 -11.02 -18.33 16.87
CA SER A 79 -11.62 -18.37 15.53
C SER A 79 -10.79 -17.58 14.51
N ARG A 80 -11.11 -17.70 13.21
CA ARG A 80 -10.38 -16.97 12.16
C ARG A 80 -10.46 -15.47 12.38
N ASP A 81 -11.67 -14.98 12.63
CA ASP A 81 -11.92 -13.54 12.78
C ASP A 81 -11.25 -13.01 14.04
N GLU A 82 -11.35 -13.73 15.17
CA GLU A 82 -10.65 -13.37 16.40
C GLU A 82 -9.14 -13.26 16.21
N VAL A 83 -8.54 -14.21 15.47
CA VAL A 83 -7.11 -14.20 15.17
C VAL A 83 -6.72 -13.02 14.28
N LEU A 84 -7.57 -12.63 13.33
CA LEU A 84 -7.33 -11.48 12.47
C LEU A 84 -7.44 -10.16 13.23
N GLU A 85 -8.41 -10.03 14.14
CA GLU A 85 -8.52 -8.86 15.02
C GLU A 85 -7.31 -8.75 15.96
N LYS A 86 -6.89 -9.87 16.56
CA LYS A 86 -5.64 -9.93 17.36
C LYS A 86 -4.43 -9.51 16.52
N TYR A 87 -4.35 -9.98 15.28
CA TYR A 87 -3.25 -9.63 14.39
C TYR A 87 -3.27 -8.16 13.98
N ARG A 88 -4.45 -7.58 13.73
CA ARG A 88 -4.60 -6.13 13.47
C ARG A 88 -4.11 -5.30 14.66
N ALA A 89 -4.55 -5.64 15.87
CA ALA A 89 -4.10 -4.98 17.09
C ALA A 89 -2.58 -5.13 17.30
N TYR A 90 -2.03 -6.32 17.01
CA TYR A 90 -0.59 -6.57 17.08
C TYR A 90 0.22 -5.68 16.13
N LEU A 91 -0.22 -5.52 14.87
CA LEU A 91 0.43 -4.61 13.92
C LEU A 91 0.34 -3.15 14.39
N LEU A 92 -0.85 -2.70 14.81
CA LEU A 92 -1.05 -1.32 15.26
C LEU A 92 -0.23 -0.97 16.52
N GLY A 93 0.04 -1.96 17.38
CA GLY A 93 0.92 -1.83 18.55
C GLY A 93 2.43 -1.90 18.24
N ARG A 94 2.82 -2.12 16.97
CA ARG A 94 4.21 -2.33 16.55
C ARG A 94 4.63 -1.35 15.46
N PRO A 95 5.07 -0.13 15.84
CA PRO A 95 5.49 0.90 14.88
C PRO A 95 6.60 0.44 13.93
N ASP A 96 7.47 -0.45 14.39
CA ASP A 96 8.54 -1.06 13.58
C ASP A 96 8.01 -1.92 12.43
N LEU A 97 6.90 -2.64 12.64
CA LEU A 97 6.24 -3.41 11.58
C LEU A 97 5.39 -2.52 10.69
N LEU A 98 4.72 -1.51 11.26
CA LEU A 98 3.95 -0.53 10.49
C LEU A 98 4.82 0.23 9.48
N ALA A 99 6.08 0.51 9.84
CA ALA A 99 7.02 1.18 8.96
C ALA A 99 7.32 0.39 7.67
N LEU A 100 7.08 -0.92 7.65
CA LEU A 100 7.25 -1.76 6.46
C LEU A 100 6.05 -1.71 5.50
N LEU A 101 4.87 -1.31 5.96
CA LEU A 101 3.63 -1.37 5.18
C LEU A 101 3.60 -0.43 3.97
N PRO A 102 4.13 0.81 4.02
CA PRO A 102 4.12 1.70 2.87
C PRO A 102 4.81 1.13 1.63
N GLU A 103 5.85 0.30 1.81
CA GLU A 103 6.57 -0.35 0.71
C GLU A 103 5.74 -1.44 0.02
N LEU A 104 4.71 -1.95 0.68
CA LEU A 104 3.83 -2.99 0.15
C LEU A 104 2.65 -2.44 -0.63
N ARG A 105 2.46 -1.12 -0.65
CA ARG A 105 1.30 -0.49 -1.29
C ARG A 105 1.28 -0.78 -2.79
N GLY A 106 0.16 -1.33 -3.27
CA GLY A 106 -0.03 -1.75 -4.65
C GLY A 106 0.71 -3.03 -5.05
N SER A 107 1.31 -3.74 -4.08
CA SER A 107 1.91 -5.05 -4.32
C SER A 107 0.88 -6.17 -4.30
N ARG A 108 1.25 -7.32 -4.87
CA ARG A 108 0.52 -8.59 -4.69
C ARG A 108 1.13 -9.34 -3.52
N LEU A 109 0.36 -9.54 -2.46
CA LEU A 109 0.79 -10.23 -1.25
C LEU A 109 0.42 -11.72 -1.31
N GLY A 110 1.42 -12.59 -1.13
CA GLY A 110 1.27 -14.04 -1.21
C GLY A 110 1.12 -14.71 0.16
N CYS A 111 0.10 -15.56 0.31
CA CYS A 111 -0.05 -16.45 1.46
C CYS A 111 -0.78 -17.76 1.07
N TRP A 112 -0.73 -18.79 1.92
CA TRP A 112 -1.44 -20.07 1.71
C TRP A 112 -2.84 -20.13 2.33
N CYS A 113 -3.23 -19.17 3.16
CA CYS A 113 -4.54 -19.19 3.84
C CYS A 113 -5.69 -18.94 2.85
N VAL A 114 -5.45 -18.12 1.82
CA VAL A 114 -6.39 -17.84 0.73
C VAL A 114 -6.93 -19.17 0.16
N PRO A 115 -8.24 -19.32 -0.11
CA PRO A 115 -9.31 -18.30 -0.16
C PRO A 115 -9.97 -17.95 1.17
N GLU A 116 -9.57 -18.59 2.28
CA GLU A 116 -10.07 -18.17 3.60
C GLU A 116 -9.46 -16.82 4.00
N ARG A 117 -10.15 -16.11 4.90
CA ARG A 117 -9.66 -14.82 5.41
C ARG A 117 -8.23 -14.92 5.92
N CYS A 118 -7.38 -14.05 5.40
CA CYS A 118 -5.94 -14.11 5.59
C CYS A 118 -5.39 -12.88 6.32
N HIS A 119 -4.32 -13.05 7.09
CA HIS A 119 -3.60 -11.92 7.72
C HIS A 119 -3.05 -10.93 6.69
N ALA A 120 -2.76 -11.39 5.47
CA ALA A 120 -2.34 -10.55 4.35
C ALA A 120 -3.41 -9.54 3.92
N GLU A 121 -4.71 -9.81 4.17
CA GLU A 121 -5.78 -8.82 3.93
C GLU A 121 -5.66 -7.64 4.89
N VAL A 122 -5.33 -7.90 6.16
CA VAL A 122 -5.08 -6.86 7.17
C VAL A 122 -3.89 -6.00 6.77
N ILE A 123 -2.81 -6.63 6.28
CA ILE A 123 -1.63 -5.92 5.76
C ILE A 123 -2.02 -5.04 4.58
N ALA A 124 -2.75 -5.58 3.60
CA ALA A 124 -3.18 -4.83 2.42
C ALA A 124 -4.05 -3.62 2.79
N GLU A 125 -5.02 -3.80 3.68
CA GLU A 125 -5.90 -2.74 4.17
C GLU A 125 -5.10 -1.61 4.84
N LEU A 126 -4.17 -1.96 5.74
CA LEU A 126 -3.35 -0.97 6.45
C LEU A 126 -2.31 -0.29 5.55
N ALA A 127 -1.79 -0.98 4.52
CA ALA A 127 -0.88 -0.40 3.53
C ALA A 127 -1.61 0.61 2.63
N ASP A 128 -2.85 0.31 2.24
CA ASP A 128 -3.66 1.19 1.39
C ASP A 128 -4.30 2.33 2.16
N SER A 129 -4.60 2.14 3.45
CA SER A 129 -5.17 3.14 4.36
C SER A 129 -4.39 3.17 5.68
N PRO A 130 -3.20 3.79 5.71
CA PRO A 130 -2.44 3.91 6.94
C PRO A 130 -3.26 4.71 7.98
N PRO A 131 -3.15 4.39 9.28
CA PRO A 131 -3.81 5.17 10.31
C PRO A 131 -3.36 6.64 10.22
N PRO A 132 -4.24 7.61 10.57
CA PRO A 132 -3.85 9.01 10.56
C PRO A 132 -2.63 9.17 11.45
N THR A 133 -1.51 9.57 10.85
CA THR A 133 -0.28 9.90 11.59
C THR A 133 -0.67 10.93 12.63
N THR A 134 -0.62 10.58 13.91
CA THR A 134 -0.77 11.57 14.99
C THR A 134 0.33 12.59 14.76
N ALA A 135 -0.10 13.82 14.47
CA ALA A 135 0.78 14.92 14.14
C ALA A 135 1.87 15.07 15.22
N ARG A 136 3.09 15.43 14.76
CA ARG A 136 4.26 15.75 15.60
C ARG A 136 3.86 16.54 16.85
N PRO A 137 4.48 16.31 18.03
CA PRO A 137 4.31 17.22 19.14
C PRO A 137 4.75 18.61 18.68
N ALA A 138 3.84 19.58 18.79
CA ALA A 138 4.15 20.97 18.55
C ALA A 138 5.28 21.37 19.51
N ASP A 139 6.38 21.87 18.96
CA ASP A 139 7.47 22.50 19.70
C ASP A 139 6.88 23.62 20.56
N SER A 140 6.85 23.40 21.88
CA SER A 140 6.42 24.39 22.86
C SER A 140 7.58 25.35 23.12
N ARG A 141 7.54 26.52 22.46
CA ARG A 141 8.29 27.72 22.85
C ARG A 141 7.62 28.45 24.01
#